data_AF-A0AA92L420-F1
#
_entry.id   AF-A0AA92L420-F1
#
_cell.length_a   1.000
_cell.length_b   1.000
_cell.length_c   1.000
_cell.angle_alpha   90.00
_cell.angle_beta   90.00
_cell.angle_gamma   90.00
#
_symmetry.space_group_name_H-M   'P 1'
#
loop_
_entity.id
_entity.type
_entity.pdbx_description
1 polymer ?
#
loop_
_entity_poly.entity_id
_entity_poly.type
_entity_poly.pdbx_seq_one_letter_code
_entity_poly.pdbx_strand_id
1 'polypeptide(L)'
;MPKVLATGIDISEFNGNVDIAAMKGKVDFVIIRCGYGGDYESQDDAQYRTNVQKCQQAGMPFGVYLYSYARNRSMALSEAQHTLRLIKGLTPLYGVWYDVEDRTLPTGETLIDNCLTYCDELRKAGYYCGLYSSVSWMQGRLSSPRLAHIDRWVAQWNAELQYTGAGMWQYTDKGVINGRYFDMDRAYRDYPAIIRGEDWTDMTKEQVQELARQEAQAVYNSNEARYKTFKEVPSWARESAEDVYERLGLTGTGTEDEVKLNASATYVRVLYVLDKLLELIDRELGED
;
A
#
# COMPACT_ATOMS: atom_id res chain seq x y z
N MET A 1 10.99 14.60 4.38
CA MET A 1 10.80 13.51 3.39
C MET A 1 11.13 12.18 4.05
N PRO A 2 10.36 11.11 3.78
CA PRO A 2 10.70 9.78 4.27
C PRO A 2 12.11 9.37 3.80
N LYS A 3 12.83 8.64 4.64
CA LYS A 3 14.19 8.14 4.33
C LYS A 3 14.10 7.18 3.14
N VAL A 4 14.82 7.49 2.07
CA VAL A 4 14.99 6.56 0.95
C VAL A 4 15.85 5.38 1.43
N LEU A 5 15.33 4.16 1.29
CA LEU A 5 16.02 2.93 1.70
C LEU A 5 16.73 2.26 0.52
N ALA A 6 16.14 2.37 -0.67
CA ALA A 6 16.70 1.79 -1.89
C ALA A 6 16.25 2.61 -3.12
N THR A 7 17.08 2.61 -4.17
CA THR A 7 16.77 3.21 -5.48
C THR A 7 16.69 2.11 -6.53
N GLY A 8 15.71 2.19 -7.42
CA GLY A 8 15.47 1.17 -8.44
C GLY A 8 15.15 1.75 -9.80
N ILE A 9 14.90 0.83 -10.74
CA ILE A 9 14.28 1.11 -12.03
C ILE A 9 13.12 0.16 -12.25
N ASP A 10 12.15 0.57 -13.05
CA ASP A 10 11.19 -0.34 -13.65
C ASP A 10 11.43 -0.49 -15.16
N ILE A 11 11.21 -1.72 -15.67
CA ILE A 11 11.53 -2.10 -17.05
C ILE A 11 10.46 -3.02 -17.66
N SER A 12 10.37 -2.96 -18.98
CA SER A 12 9.50 -3.79 -19.82
C SER A 12 10.21 -4.15 -21.14
N GLU A 13 9.48 -4.74 -22.08
CA GLU A 13 9.96 -4.95 -23.45
C GLU A 13 10.43 -3.66 -24.14
N PHE A 14 9.89 -2.50 -23.76
CA PHE A 14 10.26 -1.21 -24.37
C PHE A 14 11.68 -0.76 -24.02
N ASN A 15 12.26 -1.30 -22.94
CA ASN A 15 13.67 -1.09 -22.61
C ASN A 15 14.58 -2.06 -23.38
N GLY A 16 14.04 -3.00 -24.16
CA GLY A 16 14.80 -3.98 -24.94
C GLY A 16 15.79 -4.78 -24.09
N ASN A 17 17.01 -4.97 -24.61
CA ASN A 17 18.04 -5.73 -23.92
C ASN A 17 18.74 -4.89 -22.84
N VAL A 18 18.29 -4.97 -21.59
CA VAL A 18 18.96 -4.32 -20.43
C VAL A 18 20.08 -5.21 -19.89
N ASP A 19 21.26 -4.62 -19.65
CA ASP A 19 22.38 -5.27 -18.96
C ASP A 19 22.26 -5.05 -17.44
N ILE A 20 21.58 -5.98 -16.76
CA ILE A 20 21.32 -5.92 -15.32
C ILE A 20 22.61 -6.04 -14.50
N ALA A 21 23.62 -6.75 -14.99
CA ALA A 21 24.90 -6.86 -14.28
C ALA A 21 25.61 -5.50 -14.21
N ALA A 22 25.54 -4.71 -15.29
CA ALA A 22 26.07 -3.35 -15.34
C ALA A 22 25.28 -2.31 -14.52
N MET A 23 24.14 -2.71 -13.94
CA MET A 23 23.31 -1.89 -13.04
C MET A 23 23.71 -2.03 -11.56
N LYS A 24 24.46 -3.06 -11.18
CA LYS A 24 24.92 -3.25 -9.80
C LYS A 24 25.72 -2.04 -9.32
N GLY A 25 25.39 -1.55 -8.13
CA GLY A 25 25.99 -0.36 -7.53
C GLY A 25 25.47 0.97 -8.09
N LYS A 26 24.51 0.94 -9.04
CA LYS A 26 23.81 2.12 -9.57
C LYS A 26 22.34 2.13 -9.14
N VAL A 27 21.76 0.94 -9.03
CA VAL A 27 20.45 0.68 -8.43
C VAL A 27 20.53 -0.55 -7.54
N ASP A 28 19.57 -0.62 -6.62
CA ASP A 28 19.43 -1.65 -5.59
C ASP A 28 18.38 -2.71 -5.98
N PHE A 29 17.47 -2.38 -6.89
CA PHE A 29 16.41 -3.27 -7.35
C PHE A 29 15.91 -2.95 -8.77
N VAL A 30 15.13 -3.89 -9.32
CA VAL A 30 14.44 -3.76 -10.61
C VAL A 30 12.99 -4.22 -10.50
N ILE A 31 12.02 -3.48 -11.04
CA ILE A 31 10.63 -3.95 -11.18
C ILE A 31 10.38 -4.30 -12.65
N ILE A 32 9.88 -5.50 -12.93
CA ILE A 32 9.79 -6.01 -14.29
C ILE A 32 8.31 -6.15 -14.69
N ARG A 33 7.90 -5.58 -15.81
CA ARG A 33 6.58 -5.89 -16.38
C ARG A 33 6.50 -7.37 -16.69
N CYS A 34 5.56 -8.08 -16.08
CA CYS A 34 5.34 -9.49 -16.37
C CYS A 34 4.39 -9.70 -17.54
N GLY A 35 3.43 -8.80 -17.70
CA GLY A 35 2.48 -8.83 -18.80
C GLY A 35 1.52 -7.65 -18.72
N TYR A 36 0.48 -7.73 -19.54
CA TYR A 36 -0.62 -6.77 -19.57
C TYR A 36 -1.93 -7.50 -19.81
N GLY A 37 -3.06 -7.00 -19.31
CA GLY A 37 -4.35 -7.63 -19.56
C GLY A 37 -4.51 -9.00 -18.89
N GLY A 38 -5.29 -9.87 -19.53
CA GLY A 38 -5.74 -11.14 -18.97
C GLY A 38 -4.77 -12.29 -19.24
N ASP A 39 -5.07 -13.46 -18.66
CA ASP A 39 -4.20 -14.63 -18.71
C ASP A 39 -4.11 -15.28 -20.10
N TYR A 40 -3.28 -14.66 -20.95
CA TYR A 40 -2.96 -15.12 -22.29
C TYR A 40 -1.46 -15.01 -22.51
N GLU A 41 -0.81 -16.08 -22.99
CA GLU A 41 0.63 -16.06 -23.28
C GLU A 41 1.02 -14.96 -24.28
N SER A 42 0.12 -14.58 -25.20
CA SER A 42 0.32 -13.47 -26.14
C SER A 42 0.37 -12.09 -25.48
N GLN A 43 0.04 -12.01 -24.19
CA GLN A 43 0.12 -10.79 -23.39
C GLN A 43 1.21 -10.87 -22.30
N ASP A 44 2.01 -11.93 -22.27
CA ASP A 44 3.26 -11.96 -21.51
C ASP A 44 4.19 -10.88 -22.09
N ASP A 45 4.85 -10.10 -21.25
CA ASP A 45 5.86 -9.15 -21.72
C ASP A 45 7.03 -9.92 -22.36
N ALA A 46 7.40 -9.55 -23.59
CA ALA A 46 8.36 -10.30 -24.39
C ALA A 46 9.75 -10.41 -23.72
N GLN A 47 10.10 -9.47 -22.84
CA GLN A 47 11.37 -9.45 -22.12
C GLN A 47 11.28 -10.02 -20.70
N TYR A 48 10.08 -10.32 -20.17
CA TYR A 48 9.87 -10.73 -18.77
C TYR A 48 10.83 -11.85 -18.32
N ARG A 49 10.77 -13.01 -18.98
CA ARG A 49 11.56 -14.19 -18.59
C ARG A 49 13.06 -13.91 -18.64
N THR A 50 13.51 -13.24 -19.69
CA THR A 50 14.91 -12.84 -19.88
C THR A 50 15.37 -11.88 -18.79
N ASN A 51 14.54 -10.90 -18.42
CA ASN A 51 14.87 -9.93 -17.38
C ASN A 51 14.90 -10.56 -15.98
N VAL A 52 13.96 -11.46 -15.66
CA VAL A 52 13.99 -12.23 -14.41
C VAL A 52 15.27 -13.06 -14.31
N GLN A 53 15.62 -13.79 -15.38
CA GLN A 53 16.83 -14.62 -15.40
C GLN A 53 18.10 -13.78 -15.17
N LYS A 54 18.20 -12.61 -15.81
CA LYS A 54 19.33 -11.70 -15.60
C LYS A 54 19.40 -11.15 -14.18
N CYS A 55 18.25 -10.82 -13.58
CA CYS A 55 18.22 -10.38 -12.18
C CYS A 55 18.72 -11.49 -11.25
N GLN A 56 18.24 -12.73 -11.43
CA GLN A 56 18.70 -13.88 -10.66
C GLN A 56 20.20 -14.15 -10.83
N GLN A 57 20.72 -14.11 -12.06
CA GLN A 57 22.15 -14.30 -12.34
C GLN A 57 23.03 -13.22 -11.73
N ALA A 58 22.57 -11.96 -11.71
CA ALA A 58 23.29 -10.84 -11.14
C ALA A 58 23.18 -10.77 -9.60
N GLY A 59 22.24 -11.52 -9.01
CA GLY A 59 21.84 -11.37 -7.60
C GLY A 59 21.14 -10.03 -7.34
N MET A 60 20.46 -9.47 -8.35
CA MET A 60 19.68 -8.24 -8.25
C MET A 60 18.28 -8.58 -7.73
N PRO A 61 17.85 -8.08 -6.55
CA PRO A 61 16.47 -8.19 -6.10
C PRO A 61 15.51 -7.56 -7.11
N PHE A 62 14.36 -8.21 -7.32
CA PHE A 62 13.38 -7.70 -8.27
C PHE A 62 11.94 -7.77 -7.74
N GLY A 63 11.09 -6.90 -8.28
CA GLY A 63 9.64 -6.95 -8.19
C GLY A 63 9.05 -7.20 -9.58
N VAL A 64 7.73 -7.33 -9.67
CA VAL A 64 7.03 -7.39 -10.96
C VAL A 64 5.82 -6.47 -10.97
N TYR A 65 5.38 -6.08 -12.17
CA TYR A 65 4.09 -5.41 -12.33
C TYR A 65 3.29 -5.98 -13.50
N LEU A 66 1.97 -5.82 -13.46
CA LEU A 66 1.07 -6.13 -14.56
C LEU A 66 0.22 -4.91 -14.91
N TYR A 67 0.22 -4.54 -16.19
CA TYR A 67 -0.54 -3.40 -16.73
C TYR A 67 -2.01 -3.78 -16.95
N SER A 68 -2.92 -3.08 -16.29
CA SER A 68 -4.34 -3.46 -16.28
C SER A 68 -5.15 -2.94 -17.47
N TYR A 69 -6.02 -3.79 -17.99
CA TYR A 69 -7.15 -3.46 -18.86
C TYR A 69 -8.50 -3.93 -18.28
N ALA A 70 -8.55 -4.30 -16.99
CA ALA A 70 -9.73 -4.90 -16.38
C ALA A 70 -10.91 -3.92 -16.27
N ARG A 71 -12.01 -4.27 -16.93
CA ARG A 71 -13.27 -3.49 -16.88
C ARG A 71 -14.31 -4.05 -15.91
N ASN A 72 -14.04 -5.20 -15.31
CA ASN A 72 -14.87 -5.86 -14.31
C ASN A 72 -14.05 -6.89 -13.52
N ARG A 73 -14.63 -7.42 -12.43
CA ARG A 73 -13.97 -8.37 -11.53
C ARG A 73 -13.49 -9.65 -12.22
N SER A 74 -14.22 -10.16 -13.22
CA SER A 74 -13.81 -11.37 -13.96
C SER A 74 -12.53 -11.13 -14.76
N MET A 75 -12.42 -9.96 -15.40
CA MET A 75 -11.17 -9.56 -16.05
C MET A 75 -10.06 -9.42 -15.01
N ALA A 76 -10.27 -8.68 -13.91
CA ALA A 76 -9.27 -8.49 -12.87
C ALA A 76 -8.76 -9.82 -12.27
N LEU A 77 -9.64 -10.80 -12.10
CA LEU A 77 -9.26 -12.15 -11.68
C LEU A 77 -8.39 -12.85 -12.74
N SER A 78 -8.71 -12.71 -14.04
CA SER A 78 -7.87 -13.23 -15.12
C SER A 78 -6.49 -12.54 -15.14
N GLU A 79 -6.41 -11.24 -14.90
CA GLU A 79 -5.14 -10.50 -14.77
C GLU A 79 -4.31 -10.99 -13.56
N ALA A 80 -4.97 -11.33 -12.45
CA ALA A 80 -4.30 -11.92 -11.28
C ALA A 80 -3.75 -13.32 -11.58
N GLN A 81 -4.53 -14.15 -12.28
CA GLN A 81 -4.12 -15.50 -12.71
C GLN A 81 -2.95 -15.44 -13.69
N HIS A 82 -2.93 -14.48 -14.60
CA HIS A 82 -1.80 -14.19 -15.49
C HIS A 82 -0.52 -13.96 -14.69
N THR A 83 -0.59 -13.05 -13.73
CA THR A 83 0.54 -12.73 -12.87
C THR A 83 1.01 -13.95 -12.09
N LEU A 84 0.08 -14.69 -11.46
CA LEU A 84 0.38 -15.90 -10.69
C LEU A 84 1.03 -17.00 -11.53
N ARG A 85 0.60 -17.19 -12.79
CA ARG A 85 1.23 -18.13 -13.72
C ARG A 85 2.70 -17.78 -13.95
N LEU A 86 2.99 -16.49 -14.11
CA LEU A 86 4.32 -16.00 -14.45
C LEU A 86 5.29 -16.01 -13.26
N ILE A 87 4.81 -15.67 -12.07
CA ILE A 87 5.65 -15.59 -10.86
C ILE A 87 5.77 -16.91 -10.09
N LYS A 88 5.13 -18.00 -10.56
CA LYS A 88 5.10 -19.28 -9.85
C LYS A 88 6.51 -19.76 -9.49
N GLY A 89 6.74 -19.97 -8.20
CA GLY A 89 8.03 -20.45 -7.66
C GLY A 89 9.10 -19.38 -7.55
N LEU A 90 8.76 -18.11 -7.81
CA LEU A 90 9.62 -16.96 -7.59
C LEU A 90 9.24 -16.25 -6.29
N THR A 91 10.17 -15.46 -5.76
CA THR A 91 9.92 -14.55 -4.63
C THR A 91 10.32 -13.14 -5.06
N PRO A 92 9.40 -12.34 -5.63
CA PRO A 92 9.68 -10.97 -6.03
C PRO A 92 9.89 -10.09 -4.79
N LEU A 93 11.15 -9.90 -4.37
CA LEU A 93 11.52 -9.18 -3.14
C LEU A 93 11.22 -7.67 -3.15
N TYR A 94 10.76 -7.12 -4.28
CA TYR A 94 10.21 -5.76 -4.37
C TYR A 94 8.72 -5.75 -4.73
N GLY A 95 8.01 -6.84 -4.44
CA GLY A 95 6.56 -6.94 -4.51
C GLY A 95 6.00 -7.22 -5.91
N VAL A 96 4.69 -7.41 -5.95
CA VAL A 96 3.85 -7.54 -7.15
C VAL A 96 2.96 -6.31 -7.24
N TRP A 97 3.06 -5.54 -8.31
CA TRP A 97 2.34 -4.28 -8.46
C TRP A 97 1.25 -4.40 -9.52
N TYR A 98 0.05 -3.94 -9.19
CA TYR A 98 -1.01 -3.79 -10.16
C TYR A 98 -0.96 -2.37 -10.72
N ASP A 99 -0.66 -2.25 -12.01
CA ASP A 99 -0.52 -0.97 -12.69
C ASP A 99 -1.90 -0.55 -13.25
N VAL A 100 -2.46 0.48 -12.60
CA VAL A 100 -3.84 0.95 -12.77
C VAL A 100 -3.81 2.37 -13.30
N GLU A 101 -3.58 2.53 -14.60
CA GLU A 101 -3.44 3.86 -15.22
C GLU A 101 -4.12 4.00 -16.60
N ASP A 102 -4.59 2.90 -17.20
CA ASP A 102 -5.19 2.96 -18.52
C ASP A 102 -6.52 3.72 -18.50
N ARG A 103 -6.66 4.70 -19.40
CA ARG A 103 -7.84 5.57 -19.51
C ARG A 103 -9.16 4.81 -19.73
N THR A 104 -9.12 3.57 -20.22
CA THR A 104 -10.30 2.73 -20.48
C THR A 104 -10.80 2.00 -19.24
N LEU A 105 -10.04 2.03 -18.14
CA LEU A 105 -10.45 1.45 -16.87
C LEU A 105 -11.70 2.15 -16.32
N PRO A 106 -12.58 1.41 -15.63
CA PRO A 106 -13.80 1.95 -15.05
C PRO A 106 -13.51 2.96 -13.94
N THR A 107 -14.49 3.73 -13.51
CA THR A 107 -14.40 4.65 -12.36
C THR A 107 -15.17 4.10 -11.16
N GLY A 108 -15.00 4.74 -9.99
CA GLY A 108 -15.79 4.44 -8.79
C GLY A 108 -15.62 3.00 -8.30
N GLU A 109 -16.66 2.46 -7.69
CA GLU A 109 -16.63 1.16 -7.01
C GLU A 109 -16.17 0.00 -7.91
N THR A 110 -16.49 0.03 -9.22
CA THR A 110 -16.01 -1.01 -10.15
C THR A 110 -14.48 -1.03 -10.25
N LEU A 111 -13.82 0.13 -10.24
CA LEU A 111 -12.35 0.20 -10.24
C LEU A 111 -11.78 -0.33 -8.93
N ILE A 112 -12.38 0.06 -7.81
CA ILE A 112 -11.97 -0.36 -6.47
C ILE A 112 -12.11 -1.87 -6.32
N ASP A 113 -13.21 -2.43 -6.80
CA ASP A 113 -13.47 -3.86 -6.81
C ASP A 113 -12.46 -4.64 -7.66
N ASN A 114 -12.06 -4.10 -8.82
CA ASN A 114 -11.04 -4.71 -9.66
C ASN A 114 -9.67 -4.73 -8.95
N CYS A 115 -9.28 -3.61 -8.32
CA CYS A 115 -8.05 -3.53 -7.53
C CYS A 115 -8.02 -4.55 -6.39
N LEU A 116 -9.12 -4.63 -5.62
CA LEU A 116 -9.25 -5.61 -4.53
C LEU A 116 -9.21 -7.04 -5.06
N THR A 117 -9.94 -7.33 -6.13
CA THR A 117 -9.97 -8.67 -6.74
C THR A 117 -8.56 -9.14 -7.12
N TYR A 118 -7.79 -8.26 -7.76
CA TYR A 118 -6.42 -8.58 -8.13
C TYR A 118 -5.52 -8.76 -6.89
N CYS A 119 -5.48 -7.78 -6.00
CA CYS A 119 -4.57 -7.81 -4.85
C CYS A 119 -4.89 -8.94 -3.87
N ASP A 120 -6.17 -9.25 -3.65
CA ASP A 120 -6.61 -10.32 -2.76
C ASP A 120 -6.23 -11.70 -3.30
N GLU A 121 -6.31 -11.92 -4.61
CA GLU A 121 -5.91 -13.19 -5.23
C GLU A 121 -4.39 -13.42 -5.10
N LEU A 122 -3.59 -12.37 -5.34
CA LEU A 122 -2.14 -12.43 -5.12
C LEU A 122 -1.79 -12.67 -3.64
N ARG A 123 -2.50 -12.01 -2.72
CA ARG A 123 -2.31 -12.17 -1.28
C ARG A 123 -2.67 -13.58 -0.81
N LYS A 124 -3.78 -14.15 -1.29
CA LYS A 124 -4.19 -15.54 -1.01
C LYS A 124 -3.14 -16.55 -1.45
N ALA A 125 -2.44 -16.26 -2.55
CA ALA A 125 -1.33 -17.06 -3.04
C ALA A 125 0.01 -16.79 -2.31
N GLY A 126 0.04 -15.92 -1.29
CA GLY A 126 1.20 -15.62 -0.45
C GLY A 126 2.12 -14.53 -0.99
N TYR A 127 1.70 -13.73 -1.96
CA TYR A 127 2.52 -12.64 -2.51
C TYR A 127 2.16 -11.28 -1.90
N TYR A 128 3.20 -10.46 -1.67
CA TYR A 128 3.01 -9.06 -1.33
C TYR A 128 2.54 -8.29 -2.57
N CYS A 129 1.38 -7.65 -2.48
CA CYS A 129 0.77 -6.94 -3.59
C CYS A 129 0.44 -5.48 -3.24
N GLY A 130 0.74 -4.58 -4.18
CA GLY A 130 0.47 -3.15 -4.07
C GLY A 130 -0.11 -2.56 -5.36
N LEU A 131 -0.47 -1.28 -5.32
CA LEU A 131 -1.03 -0.55 -6.46
C LEU A 131 -0.03 0.47 -7.00
N TYR A 132 0.09 0.53 -8.32
CA TYR A 132 0.79 1.58 -9.04
C TYR A 132 -0.17 2.46 -9.83
N SER A 133 0.08 3.78 -9.79
CA SER A 133 -0.61 4.79 -10.59
C SER A 133 0.00 6.18 -10.34
N SER A 134 -0.38 7.15 -11.17
CA SER A 134 -0.05 8.57 -10.96
C SER A 134 -0.62 9.12 -9.65
N VAL A 135 0.04 10.13 -9.08
CA VAL A 135 -0.45 10.85 -7.87
C VAL A 135 -1.87 11.37 -8.02
N SER A 136 -2.26 11.81 -9.23
CA SER A 136 -3.62 12.26 -9.54
C SER A 136 -4.66 11.14 -9.38
N TRP A 137 -4.35 9.95 -9.87
CA TRP A 137 -5.23 8.78 -9.72
C TRP A 137 -5.25 8.29 -8.27
N MET A 138 -4.10 8.29 -7.58
CA MET A 138 -4.00 7.92 -6.16
C MET A 138 -4.86 8.81 -5.27
N GLN A 139 -4.85 10.13 -5.51
CA GLN A 139 -5.66 11.10 -4.75
C GLN A 139 -7.12 11.18 -5.22
N GLY A 140 -7.40 10.80 -6.48
CA GLY A 140 -8.73 10.79 -7.06
C GLY A 140 -9.35 9.40 -7.07
N ARG A 141 -9.14 8.66 -8.16
CA ARG A 141 -9.84 7.40 -8.49
C ARG A 141 -9.55 6.25 -7.52
N LEU A 142 -8.41 6.26 -6.83
CA LEU A 142 -7.92 5.18 -5.97
C LEU A 142 -7.84 5.57 -4.49
N SER A 143 -8.55 6.63 -4.09
CA SER A 143 -8.59 7.19 -2.74
C SER A 143 -9.57 6.50 -1.79
N SER A 144 -10.27 5.45 -2.25
CA SER A 144 -11.23 4.71 -1.42
C SER A 144 -10.57 4.14 -0.17
N PRO A 145 -11.15 4.32 1.03
CA PRO A 145 -10.65 3.71 2.27
C PRO A 145 -10.54 2.18 2.20
N ARG A 146 -11.34 1.52 1.33
CA ARG A 146 -11.26 0.07 1.10
C ARG A 146 -9.86 -0.38 0.63
N LEU A 147 -9.10 0.51 0.01
CA LEU A 147 -7.75 0.25 -0.48
C LEU A 147 -6.66 0.74 0.50
N ALA A 148 -6.99 1.22 1.70
CA ALA A 148 -6.02 1.81 2.64
C ALA A 148 -4.97 0.81 3.13
N HIS A 149 -5.31 -0.47 3.17
CA HIS A 149 -4.42 -1.56 3.56
C HIS A 149 -3.49 -2.03 2.41
N ILE A 150 -3.64 -1.46 1.21
CA ILE A 150 -2.84 -1.79 0.03
C ILE A 150 -1.78 -0.71 -0.18
N ASP A 151 -0.53 -1.15 -0.23
CA ASP A 151 0.63 -0.26 -0.35
C ASP A 151 0.69 0.42 -1.72
N ARG A 152 1.34 1.59 -1.78
CA ARG A 152 1.29 2.47 -2.94
C ARG A 152 2.66 2.71 -3.55
N TRP A 153 2.78 2.38 -4.83
CA TRP A 153 3.84 2.84 -5.71
C TRP A 153 3.30 4.03 -6.52
N VAL A 154 3.76 5.24 -6.20
CA VAL A 154 3.16 6.46 -6.74
C VAL A 154 4.06 7.04 -7.81
N ALA A 155 3.52 7.30 -9.00
CA ALA A 155 4.22 8.11 -10.01
C ALA A 155 3.95 9.60 -9.78
N GLN A 156 5.03 10.34 -9.49
CA GLN A 156 5.01 11.80 -9.37
C GLN A 156 6.37 12.35 -9.79
N TRP A 157 6.50 12.77 -11.05
CA TRP A 157 7.77 13.27 -11.57
C TRP A 157 8.05 14.69 -11.10
N ASN A 158 8.64 14.80 -9.91
CA ASN A 158 8.91 16.06 -9.23
C ASN A 158 10.17 15.94 -8.35
N ALA A 159 10.68 17.06 -7.85
CA ALA A 159 11.84 17.06 -6.95
C ALA A 159 11.55 16.42 -5.59
N GLU A 160 10.30 16.49 -5.14
CA GLU A 160 9.84 15.94 -3.87
C GLU A 160 8.50 15.21 -4.04
N LEU A 161 8.33 14.11 -3.31
CA LEU A 161 7.07 13.40 -3.21
C LEU A 161 6.10 14.18 -2.33
N GLN A 162 4.96 14.57 -2.88
CA GLN A 162 3.90 15.26 -2.15
C GLN A 162 2.85 14.30 -1.59
N TYR A 163 2.76 13.09 -2.13
CA TYR A 163 1.88 12.05 -1.62
C TYR A 163 2.39 11.48 -0.29
N THR A 164 1.54 11.46 0.74
CA THR A 164 1.88 10.89 2.05
C THR A 164 1.59 9.40 2.09
N GLY A 165 2.49 8.61 2.68
CA GLY A 165 2.28 7.17 2.88
C GLY A 165 2.58 6.27 1.69
N ALA A 166 3.27 6.75 0.66
CA ALA A 166 3.76 5.87 -0.40
C ALA A 166 4.81 4.89 0.12
N GLY A 167 4.70 3.61 -0.23
CA GLY A 167 5.76 2.63 -0.03
C GLY A 167 6.88 2.79 -1.04
N MET A 168 6.57 3.28 -2.25
CA MET A 168 7.53 3.51 -3.32
C MET A 168 7.13 4.71 -4.20
N TRP A 169 8.11 5.38 -4.78
CA TRP A 169 7.92 6.56 -5.60
C TRP A 169 8.69 6.47 -6.91
N GLN A 170 7.96 6.48 -8.03
CA GLN A 170 8.55 6.71 -9.35
C GLN A 170 8.71 8.23 -9.55
N TYR A 171 9.96 8.70 -9.48
CA TYR A 171 10.28 10.14 -9.40
C TYR A 171 10.70 10.75 -10.73
N THR A 172 10.99 9.94 -11.75
CA THR A 172 11.25 10.41 -13.12
C THR A 172 11.13 9.27 -14.11
N ASP A 173 10.76 9.61 -15.35
CA ASP A 173 10.78 8.77 -16.54
C ASP A 173 12.09 8.92 -17.38
N LYS A 174 13.03 9.73 -16.88
CA LYS A 174 14.18 10.23 -17.65
C LYS A 174 15.50 10.03 -16.91
N GLY A 175 15.57 9.06 -16.01
CA GLY A 175 16.83 8.68 -15.37
C GLY A 175 17.81 8.14 -16.41
N VAL A 176 19.05 8.64 -16.41
CA VAL A 176 20.07 8.17 -17.35
C VAL A 176 21.05 7.26 -16.63
N ILE A 177 21.06 5.97 -17.00
CA ILE A 177 22.05 5.00 -16.55
C ILE A 177 22.73 4.37 -17.77
N ASN A 178 24.06 4.41 -17.81
CA ASN A 178 24.85 3.89 -18.93
C ASN A 178 24.41 4.45 -20.30
N GLY A 179 24.01 5.72 -20.35
CA GLY A 179 23.58 6.39 -21.58
C GLY A 179 22.19 6.01 -22.08
N ARG A 180 21.35 5.37 -21.25
CA ARG A 180 19.97 4.97 -21.59
C ARG A 180 18.98 5.52 -20.57
N TYR A 181 17.76 5.79 -21.03
CA TYR A 181 16.67 6.29 -20.19
C TYR A 181 15.95 5.14 -19.47
N PHE A 182 15.59 5.40 -18.21
CA PHE A 182 14.82 4.53 -17.35
C PHE A 182 13.87 5.34 -16.48
N ASP A 183 12.74 4.70 -16.16
CA ASP A 183 11.87 5.10 -15.09
C ASP A 183 12.57 4.75 -13.77
N MET A 184 12.67 5.73 -12.87
CA MET A 184 13.48 5.61 -11.65
C MET A 184 12.62 5.67 -10.40
N ASP A 185 12.93 4.77 -9.47
CA ASP A 185 12.15 4.54 -8.27
C ASP A 185 12.94 4.77 -6.99
N ARG A 186 12.23 5.17 -5.94
CA ARG A 186 12.72 5.22 -4.56
C ARG A 186 11.79 4.43 -3.67
N ALA A 187 12.31 3.39 -3.02
CA ALA A 187 11.58 2.63 -2.01
C ALA A 187 11.77 3.27 -0.63
N TYR A 188 10.67 3.40 0.10
CA TYR A 188 10.62 3.90 1.48
C TYR A 188 10.39 2.79 2.51
N ARG A 189 10.13 1.58 2.04
CA ARG A 189 9.98 0.35 2.84
C ARG A 189 11.07 -0.64 2.44
N ASP A 190 11.49 -1.47 3.38
CA ASP A 190 12.35 -2.61 3.08
C ASP A 190 11.47 -3.78 2.64
N TYR A 191 11.11 -3.78 1.35
CA TYR A 191 10.31 -4.88 0.80
C TYR A 191 10.99 -6.24 0.97
N PRO A 192 12.32 -6.40 0.79
CA PRO A 192 12.98 -7.67 1.08
C PRO A 192 12.71 -8.18 2.50
N ALA A 193 12.86 -7.35 3.53
CA ALA A 193 12.60 -7.75 4.90
C ALA A 193 11.11 -8.09 5.13
N ILE A 194 10.20 -7.22 4.66
CA ILE A 194 8.74 -7.42 4.77
C ILE A 194 8.32 -8.75 4.13
N ILE A 195 8.81 -9.03 2.92
CA ILE A 195 8.40 -10.20 2.13
C ILE A 195 9.00 -11.50 2.68
N ARG A 196 10.19 -11.45 3.28
CA ARG A 196 10.78 -12.61 3.96
C ARG A 196 10.20 -12.85 5.36
N GLY A 197 9.38 -11.92 5.86
CA GLY A 197 8.92 -11.93 7.26
C GLY A 197 10.06 -11.70 8.25
N GLU A 198 11.11 -10.99 7.84
CA GLU A 198 12.19 -10.55 8.71
C GLU A 198 11.74 -9.29 9.48
N ASP A 199 12.24 -9.12 10.70
CA ASP A 199 12.01 -7.89 11.46
C ASP A 199 12.65 -6.71 10.71
N TRP A 200 11.80 -5.87 10.10
CA TRP A 200 12.22 -4.76 9.24
C TRP A 200 12.80 -3.55 10.00
N THR A 201 12.65 -3.51 11.32
CA THR A 201 13.03 -2.32 12.09
C THR A 201 14.13 -2.59 13.11
N ASP A 202 15.16 -1.72 13.10
CA ASP A 202 16.14 -1.63 14.17
C ASP A 202 15.56 -0.95 15.44
N MET A 203 14.28 -0.55 15.39
CA MET A 203 13.62 0.10 16.52
C MET A 203 13.43 -0.89 17.67
N THR A 204 13.86 -0.45 18.84
CA THR A 204 13.52 -1.10 20.09
C THR A 204 12.01 -1.03 20.34
N LYS A 205 11.51 -2.00 21.12
CA LYS A 205 10.12 -2.03 21.57
C LYS A 205 9.70 -0.72 22.23
N GLU A 206 10.61 -0.09 22.97
CA GLU A 206 10.40 1.18 23.65
C GLU A 206 10.19 2.33 22.66
N GLN A 207 10.94 2.36 21.56
CA GLN A 207 10.77 3.37 20.50
C GLN A 207 9.46 3.17 19.74
N VAL A 208 9.05 1.92 19.49
CA VAL A 208 7.73 1.63 18.89
C VAL A 208 6.60 2.06 19.82
N GLN A 209 6.71 1.79 21.12
CA GLN A 209 5.74 2.23 22.12
C GLN A 209 5.65 3.75 22.22
N GLU A 210 6.78 4.44 22.11
CA GLU A 210 6.80 5.90 22.15
C GLU A 210 6.14 6.52 20.91
N LEU A 211 6.42 6.00 19.71
CA LEU A 211 5.71 6.43 18.50
C LEU A 211 4.21 6.16 18.59
N ALA A 212 3.81 4.97 19.05
CA ALA A 212 2.40 4.64 19.25
C ALA A 212 1.71 5.60 20.24
N ARG A 213 2.41 6.00 21.31
CA ARG A 213 1.92 7.01 22.26
C ARG A 213 1.79 8.39 21.62
N GLN A 214 2.77 8.81 20.81
CA GLN A 214 2.73 10.09 20.13
C GLN A 214 1.58 10.17 19.13
N GLU A 215 1.36 9.13 18.34
CA GLU A 215 0.22 9.02 17.41
C GLU A 215 -1.11 9.03 18.18
N ALA A 216 -1.22 8.22 19.24
CA ALA A 216 -2.40 8.23 20.10
C ALA A 216 -2.67 9.62 20.73
N GLN A 217 -1.61 10.33 21.13
CA GLN A 217 -1.68 11.68 21.68
C GLN A 217 -2.08 12.72 20.62
N ALA A 218 -1.63 12.56 19.37
CA ALA A 218 -2.03 13.42 18.26
C ALA A 218 -3.52 13.27 17.93
N VAL A 219 -4.00 12.02 17.88
CA VAL A 219 -5.44 11.72 17.70
C VAL A 219 -6.26 12.28 18.85
N TYR A 220 -5.80 12.11 20.10
CA TYR A 220 -6.40 12.74 21.27
C TYR A 220 -6.53 14.26 21.11
N ASN A 221 -5.43 14.94 20.78
CA ASN A 221 -5.41 16.40 20.67
C ASN A 221 -6.40 16.88 19.60
N SER A 222 -6.53 16.14 18.50
CA SER A 222 -7.48 16.43 17.42
C SER A 222 -8.93 16.26 17.85
N ASN A 223 -9.24 15.17 18.55
CA ASN A 223 -10.60 14.88 19.01
C ASN A 223 -11.06 15.84 20.12
N GLU A 224 -10.20 16.15 21.10
CA GLU A 224 -10.47 17.15 22.14
C GLU A 224 -10.75 18.55 21.55
N ALA A 225 -10.08 18.92 20.45
CA ALA A 225 -10.35 20.19 19.79
C ALA A 225 -11.73 20.24 19.12
N ARG A 226 -12.26 19.07 18.68
CA ARG A 226 -13.42 18.97 17.79
C ARG A 226 -14.72 18.55 18.49
N TYR A 227 -14.63 17.71 19.52
CA TYR A 227 -15.76 17.07 20.19
C TYR A 227 -15.56 17.07 21.71
N LYS A 228 -15.72 18.23 22.33
CA LYS A 228 -15.53 18.45 23.77
C LYS A 228 -16.68 17.88 24.60
N THR A 229 -17.84 17.72 23.99
CA THR A 229 -19.07 17.20 24.62
C THR A 229 -19.78 16.23 23.68
N PHE A 230 -20.61 15.33 24.20
CA PHE A 230 -21.42 14.43 23.37
C PHE A 230 -22.37 15.18 22.42
N LYS A 231 -22.81 16.38 22.79
CA LYS A 231 -23.63 17.24 21.93
C LYS A 231 -22.92 17.62 20.64
N GLU A 232 -21.60 17.79 20.69
CA GLU A 232 -20.76 18.14 19.53
C GLU A 232 -20.51 16.93 18.62
N VAL A 233 -20.66 15.71 19.14
CA VAL A 233 -20.61 14.46 18.34
C VAL A 233 -21.80 14.45 17.36
N PRO A 234 -21.61 14.05 16.09
CA PRO A 234 -22.69 13.92 15.12
C PRO A 234 -23.84 13.05 15.64
N SER A 235 -25.09 13.46 15.40
CA SER A 235 -26.27 12.82 15.99
C SER A 235 -26.40 11.33 15.67
N TRP A 236 -25.90 10.88 14.51
CA TRP A 236 -25.93 9.47 14.11
C TRP A 236 -24.93 8.59 14.89
N ALA A 237 -23.89 9.19 15.46
CA ALA A 237 -22.81 8.49 16.18
C ALA A 237 -22.91 8.66 17.71
N ARG A 238 -23.79 9.55 18.17
CA ARG A 238 -23.83 10.01 19.56
C ARG A 238 -24.17 8.88 20.52
N GLU A 239 -25.20 8.09 20.23
CA GLU A 239 -25.64 6.97 21.08
C GLU A 239 -24.55 5.88 21.20
N SER A 240 -23.92 5.51 20.08
CA SER A 240 -22.78 4.57 20.09
C SER A 240 -21.57 5.12 20.84
N ALA A 241 -21.30 6.43 20.73
CA ALA A 241 -20.22 7.07 21.45
C ALA A 241 -20.50 7.13 22.96
N GLU A 242 -21.73 7.47 23.36
CA GLU A 242 -22.17 7.49 24.76
C GLU A 242 -22.07 6.09 25.38
N ASP A 243 -22.57 5.04 24.72
CA ASP A 243 -22.45 3.64 25.18
C ASP A 243 -21.00 3.23 25.44
N VAL A 244 -20.10 3.53 24.49
CA VAL A 244 -18.67 3.21 24.61
C VAL A 244 -18.04 3.94 25.80
N TYR A 245 -18.35 5.21 25.99
CA TYR A 245 -17.78 5.99 27.09
C TYR A 245 -18.35 5.60 28.46
N GLU A 246 -19.65 5.29 28.54
CA GLU A 246 -20.30 4.80 29.76
C GLU A 246 -19.74 3.43 30.17
N ARG A 247 -19.70 2.48 29.25
CA ARG A 247 -19.14 1.13 29.50
C ARG A 247 -17.69 1.16 29.97
N LEU A 248 -16.94 2.15 29.51
CA LEU A 248 -15.52 2.29 29.82
C LEU A 248 -15.27 3.22 31.01
N GLY A 249 -16.33 3.72 31.66
CA GLY A 249 -16.23 4.58 32.84
C GLY A 249 -15.51 5.90 32.55
N LEU A 250 -15.62 6.38 31.31
CA LEU A 250 -14.99 7.58 30.79
C LEU A 250 -15.94 8.76 30.71
N THR A 251 -17.10 8.64 31.35
CA THR A 251 -18.06 9.72 31.41
C THR A 251 -17.40 10.95 31.99
N GLY A 252 -17.71 12.05 31.31
CA GLY A 252 -17.17 13.35 31.58
C GLY A 252 -17.45 13.91 32.95
N THR A 253 -16.89 15.09 33.20
CA THR A 253 -17.35 15.96 34.29
C THR A 253 -18.22 17.07 33.70
N GLY A 254 -19.36 17.38 34.31
CA GLY A 254 -20.25 18.43 33.81
C GLY A 254 -21.67 18.26 34.30
N THR A 255 -22.59 19.07 33.78
CA THR A 255 -24.03 18.95 34.00
C THR A 255 -24.66 18.04 32.96
N GLU A 256 -25.89 17.56 33.21
CA GLU A 256 -26.64 16.64 32.34
C GLU A 256 -26.65 17.07 30.86
N ASP A 257 -26.70 18.38 30.59
CA ASP A 257 -26.72 18.95 29.23
C ASP A 257 -25.34 19.34 28.65
N GLU A 258 -24.26 19.31 29.45
CA GLU A 258 -22.91 19.77 29.08
C GLU A 258 -21.81 18.88 29.67
N VAL A 259 -21.97 17.55 29.53
CA VAL A 259 -20.96 16.58 29.98
C VAL A 259 -19.68 16.78 29.15
N LYS A 260 -18.64 17.36 29.76
CA LYS A 260 -17.31 17.45 29.14
C LYS A 260 -16.62 16.11 29.24
N LEU A 261 -16.36 15.48 28.12
CA LEU A 261 -15.82 14.12 28.05
C LEU A 261 -14.54 13.97 28.89
N ASN A 262 -14.43 12.90 29.69
CA ASN A 262 -13.29 12.69 30.57
C ASN A 262 -12.21 11.96 29.79
N ALA A 263 -11.31 12.72 29.20
CA ALA A 263 -10.24 12.21 28.36
C ALA A 263 -8.98 11.89 29.20
N SER A 264 -9.12 11.21 30.36
CA SER A 264 -7.96 10.70 31.11
C SER A 264 -7.20 9.64 30.32
N ALA A 265 -5.98 9.24 30.73
CA ALA A 265 -5.13 8.21 30.08
C ALA A 265 -5.84 6.87 29.78
N THR A 266 -7.00 6.64 30.38
CA THR A 266 -7.93 5.56 30.10
C THR A 266 -8.57 5.66 28.69
N TYR A 267 -8.63 6.84 28.06
CA TYR A 267 -9.08 7.06 26.67
C TYR A 267 -8.12 6.46 25.62
N VAL A 268 -6.81 6.42 25.91
CA VAL A 268 -5.83 5.66 25.11
C VAL A 268 -6.10 4.15 25.19
N ARG A 269 -6.62 3.65 26.34
CA ARG A 269 -7.07 2.25 26.45
C ARG A 269 -8.32 1.97 25.62
N VAL A 270 -9.15 2.96 25.34
CA VAL A 270 -10.36 2.81 24.51
C VAL A 270 -10.04 2.82 23.03
N LEU A 271 -9.08 3.64 22.60
CA LEU A 271 -8.54 3.55 21.24
C LEU A 271 -7.89 2.17 20.98
N TYR A 272 -7.18 1.61 21.97
CA TYR A 272 -6.66 0.23 21.90
C TYR A 272 -7.75 -0.85 21.94
N VAL A 273 -8.81 -0.66 22.73
CA VAL A 273 -9.94 -1.60 22.77
C VAL A 273 -10.77 -1.54 21.49
N LEU A 274 -10.97 -0.37 20.88
CA LEU A 274 -11.65 -0.22 19.58
C LEU A 274 -10.82 -0.81 18.43
N ASP A 275 -9.49 -0.65 18.45
CA ASP A 275 -8.57 -1.33 17.54
C ASP A 275 -8.68 -2.87 17.67
N LYS A 276 -8.69 -3.40 18.89
CA LYS A 276 -8.93 -4.83 19.15
C LYS A 276 -10.34 -5.32 18.85
N LEU A 277 -11.34 -4.45 18.95
CA LEU A 277 -12.73 -4.77 18.59
C LEU A 277 -12.90 -4.85 17.07
N LEU A 278 -12.26 -3.96 16.31
CA LEU A 278 -12.25 -3.99 14.85
C LEU A 278 -11.50 -5.23 14.32
N GLU A 279 -10.35 -5.59 14.92
CA GLU A 279 -9.64 -6.85 14.61
C GLU A 279 -10.47 -8.11 14.90
N LEU A 280 -11.37 -8.08 15.91
CA LEU A 280 -12.26 -9.18 16.28
C LEU A 280 -13.49 -9.27 15.37
N ILE A 281 -14.10 -8.13 15.02
CA ILE A 281 -15.19 -8.04 14.04
C ILE A 281 -14.72 -8.54 12.67
N ASP A 282 -13.51 -8.17 12.25
CA ASP A 282 -12.89 -8.66 11.01
C ASP A 282 -12.56 -10.17 11.04
N ARG A 283 -12.47 -10.78 12.24
CA ARG A 283 -12.29 -12.23 12.45
C ARG A 283 -13.61 -13.01 12.47
N GLU A 284 -14.67 -12.45 13.06
CA GLU A 284 -15.99 -13.09 13.15
C GLU A 284 -16.80 -12.95 11.85
N LEU A 285 -16.61 -11.87 11.07
CA LEU A 285 -17.12 -11.76 9.70
C LEU A 285 -16.30 -12.61 8.69
N GLY A 286 -15.32 -13.37 9.18
CA GLY A 286 -14.58 -14.41 8.47
C GLY A 286 -15.25 -15.80 8.49
N GLU A 287 -16.46 -15.94 9.05
CA GLU A 287 -17.34 -17.10 8.84
C GLU A 287 -18.73 -16.61 8.40
N ASP A 288 -18.86 -16.25 7.12
CA ASP A 288 -19.99 -16.57 6.21
C ASP A 288 -19.82 -15.94 4.81
#